data_AF-A0A3A9KDM2-F1
#
_entry.id   AF-A0A3A9KDM2-F1
#
_cell.length_a   1.000
_cell.length_b   1.000
_cell.length_c   1.000
_cell.angle_alpha   90.00
_cell.angle_beta   90.00
_cell.angle_gamma   90.00
#
_symmetry.space_group_name_H-M   'P 1'
#
loop_
_entity.id
_entity.type
_entity.pdbx_description
1 polymer ?
#
loop_
_entity_poly.entity_id
_entity_poly.type
_entity_poly.pdbx_seq_one_letter_code
_entity_poly.pdbx_strand_id
1 'polypeptide(L)' 'MKKYYLAVTYDVCEHNDFFMDMNEYHLISLVILDNYAKYLAERDIAPIVRVFTSDTSDFIGTRLYKEYKFKEYECGCVD' A
#
# COMPACT_ATOMS: atom_id res chain seq x y z
N MET A 1 -12.33 19.27 -8.09
CA MET A 1 -12.84 18.51 -6.93
C MET A 1 -11.65 18.09 -6.07
N LYS A 2 -11.81 18.06 -4.75
CA LYS A 2 -10.74 17.64 -3.84
C LYS A 2 -10.57 16.12 -3.97
N LYS A 3 -9.33 15.66 -4.18
CA LYS A 3 -9.00 14.23 -4.21
C LYS A 3 -8.46 13.81 -2.85
N TYR A 4 -8.86 12.61 -2.43
CA TYR A 4 -8.38 11.95 -1.23
C TYR A 4 -7.54 10.76 -1.63
N TYR A 5 -6.55 10.41 -0.82
CA TYR A 5 -5.62 9.33 -1.10
C TYR A 5 -5.43 8.45 0.14
N LEU A 6 -5.44 7.13 -0.09
CA LEU A 6 -5.31 6.09 0.93
C LEU A 6 -4.17 5.19 0.51
N ALA A 7 -3.15 5.04 1.35
CA ALA A 7 -2.16 3.99 1.17
C ALA A 7 -2.58 2.78 1.99
N VAL A 8 -2.47 1.58 1.42
CA VAL A 8 -2.73 0.31 2.07
C VAL A 8 -1.50 -0.57 1.89
N THR A 9 -0.98 -1.10 2.99
CA THR A 9 0.12 -2.08 3.01
C THR A 9 -0.46 -3.48 2.89
N TYR A 10 0.22 -4.36 2.15
CA TYR A 10 -0.21 -5.74 1.94
C TYR A 10 0.92 -6.71 2.26
N ASP A 11 0.56 -7.77 2.97
CA ASP A 11 1.38 -8.96 3.09
C ASP A 11 1.11 -9.90 1.92
N VAL A 12 2.17 -10.51 1.40
CA VAL A 12 2.12 -11.46 0.29
C VAL A 12 2.98 -12.67 0.61
N CYS A 13 2.37 -13.85 0.61
CA CYS A 13 3.06 -15.12 0.71
C CYS A 13 2.65 -16.00 -0.47
N GLU A 14 3.57 -16.17 -1.43
CA GLU A 14 3.32 -16.94 -2.66
C GLU A 14 3.05 -18.42 -2.36
N HIS A 15 3.66 -18.99 -1.31
CA HIS A 15 3.47 -20.41 -0.96
C HIS A 15 2.07 -20.73 -0.42
N ASN A 16 1.42 -19.74 0.19
CA ASN A 16 0.11 -19.91 0.83
C ASN A 16 -1.03 -19.26 0.03
N ASP A 17 -0.77 -18.81 -1.21
CA ASP A 17 -1.70 -18.00 -2.02
C ASP A 17 -2.32 -16.83 -1.21
N PHE A 18 -1.49 -16.19 -0.39
CA PHE A 18 -1.95 -15.21 0.58
C PHE A 18 -1.68 -13.78 0.09
N PHE A 19 -2.73 -12.97 0.03
CA PHE A 19 -2.68 -11.54 -0.27
C PHE A 19 -3.62 -10.80 0.69
N MET A 20 -3.07 -10.24 1.77
CA MET A 20 -3.87 -9.66 2.85
C MET A 20 -3.53 -8.20 3.06
N ASP A 21 -4.58 -7.39 3.25
CA ASP A 21 -4.48 -6.01 3.71
C ASP A 21 -4.01 -5.96 5.17
N MET A 22 -3.00 -5.14 5.43
CA MET A 22 -2.41 -4.99 6.76
C MET A 22 -2.89 -3.72 7.45
N ASN A 23 -2.49 -2.56 6.93
CA ASN A 23 -2.81 -1.26 7.52
C ASN A 23 -3.20 -0.25 6.45
N GLU A 24 -4.00 0.73 6.85
CA GLU A 24 -4.45 1.83 6.01
C GLU A 24 -3.92 3.18 6.53
N TYR A 25 -3.53 4.06 5.61
CA TYR A 25 -2.93 5.36 5.90
C TYR A 25 -3.52 6.45 5.02
N HIS A 26 -4.15 7.44 5.64
CA HIS A 26 -4.69 8.60 4.94
C HIS A 26 -3.54 9.53 4.53
N LEU A 27 -3.40 9.78 3.23
CA LEU A 27 -2.34 10.63 2.71
C LEU A 27 -2.83 12.08 2.61
N ILE A 28 -2.08 12.98 3.23
CA ILE A 28 -2.33 14.42 3.18
C ILE A 28 -1.79 15.03 1.88
N SER A 29 -0.75 14.43 1.28
CA SER A 29 -0.09 14.91 0.06
C SER A 29 0.56 13.77 -0.73
N LEU A 30 0.63 13.93 -2.05
CA LEU A 30 1.34 13.01 -2.96
C LEU A 30 2.78 13.44 -3.29
N VAL A 31 3.23 14.62 -2.83
CA VAL A 31 4.53 15.20 -3.22
C VAL A 31 5.72 14.30 -2.84
N ILE A 32 5.54 13.47 -1.81
CA ILE A 32 6.58 12.56 -1.29
C ILE A 32 6.12 11.10 -1.32
N LEU A 33 5.21 10.75 -2.24
CA LEU A 33 4.54 9.44 -2.24
C LEU A 33 5.52 8.27 -2.29
N ASP A 34 6.57 8.36 -3.11
CA ASP A 34 7.56 7.29 -3.25
C ASP A 34 8.33 7.05 -1.95
N ASN A 35 8.81 8.12 -1.31
CA ASN A 35 9.50 8.04 -0.03
C ASN A 35 8.58 7.53 1.09
N TYR A 36 7.32 7.98 1.08
CA TYR A 36 6.35 7.57 2.08
C TYR A 36 5.93 6.11 1.90
N ALA A 37 5.72 5.66 0.67
CA ALA A 37 5.42 4.25 0.37
C ALA A 37 6.56 3.34 0.84
N LYS A 38 7.82 3.73 0.62
CA LYS A 38 8.97 3.00 1.15
C LYS A 38 8.98 2.96 2.68
N TYR A 39 8.74 4.09 3.33
CA TYR A 39 8.63 4.16 4.79
C TYR A 39 7.52 3.23 5.35
N LEU A 40 6.35 3.20 4.70
CA LEU A 40 5.25 2.33 5.10
C LEU A 40 5.61 0.85 4.91
N ALA A 41 6.23 0.51 3.78
CA ALA A 41 6.67 -0.85 3.49
C ALA A 41 7.69 -1.34 4.53
N GLU A 42 8.67 -0.51 4.89
CA GLU A 42 9.67 -0.81 5.92
C GLU A 42 9.05 -0.96 7.31
N ARG A 43 8.11 -0.08 7.64
CA ARG A 43 7.45 -0.07 8.95
C ARG A 43 6.57 -1.29 9.16
N ASP A 44 5.79 -1.65 8.15
CA ASP A 44 4.81 -2.74 8.23
C ASP A 44 5.39 -4.08 7.78
N ILE A 45 6.63 -4.10 7.28
CA ILE A 45 7.26 -5.27 6.64
C ILE A 45 6.34 -5.81 5.54
N ALA A 46 5.94 -4.90 4.65
CA ALA A 46 4.94 -5.17 3.62
C ALA A 46 5.60 -5.17 2.23
N PRO A 47 5.57 -6.30 1.49
CA PRO A 47 6.11 -6.36 0.14
C PRO A 47 5.36 -5.50 -0.86
N ILE A 48 4.10 -5.15 -0.58
CA ILE A 48 3.30 -4.32 -1.48
C ILE A 48 2.68 -3.14 -0.73
N VAL A 49 2.71 -1.97 -1.37
CA VAL A 49 1.94 -0.80 -0.95
C VAL A 49 1.10 -0.32 -2.12
N ARG A 50 -0.23 -0.29 -1.96
CA ARG A 50 -1.13 0.31 -2.95
C ARG A 50 -1.63 1.65 -2.46
N VAL A 51 -1.64 2.61 -3.36
CA VAL A 51 -2.22 3.92 -3.14
C VAL A 51 -3.49 4.00 -3.95
N PHE A 52 -4.60 4.27 -3.28
CA PHE A 52 -5.90 4.48 -3.86
C PHE A 52 -6.26 5.96 -3.84
N THR A 53 -7.11 6.37 -4.77
CA THR A 53 -7.71 7.70 -4.80
C THR A 53 -9.23 7.63 -4.72
N SER A 54 -9.85 8.61 -4.07
CA SER A 54 -11.29 8.81 -4.05
C SER A 54 -11.67 10.29 -4.21
N ASP A 55 -12.89 10.52 -4.66
CA ASP A 55 -13.53 11.83 -4.68
C ASP A 55 -14.21 12.17 -3.35
N THR A 56 -14.35 11.22 -2.43
CA THR A 56 -14.90 11.41 -1.08
C THR A 56 -13.88 11.08 0.01
N SER A 57 -14.00 11.75 1.17
CA SER A 57 -13.14 11.55 2.35
C SER A 57 -13.28 10.20 3.02
N ASP A 58 -14.42 9.58 2.76
CA ASP A 58 -14.92 8.30 3.25
C ASP A 58 -14.51 7.15 2.33
N PHE A 59 -13.69 7.44 1.31
CA PHE A 59 -13.07 6.47 0.40
C PHE A 59 -14.07 5.51 -0.29
N ILE A 60 -15.30 5.97 -0.51
CA ILE A 60 -16.29 5.21 -1.28
C ILE A 60 -15.92 5.26 -2.77
N GLY A 61 -15.86 4.11 -3.42
CA GLY A 61 -15.54 4.02 -4.86
C GLY A 61 -14.08 4.32 -5.19
N THR A 62 -13.15 3.87 -4.34
CA THR A 62 -11.71 4.02 -4.55
C THR A 62 -11.25 3.44 -5.89
N ARG A 63 -10.23 4.08 -6.46
CA ARG A 63 -9.54 3.63 -7.66
C ARG A 63 -8.06 3.48 -7.35
N LEU A 64 -7.45 2.40 -7.83
CA LEU A 64 -6.01 2.22 -7.70
C LEU A 64 -5.30 3.36 -8.45
N TYR A 65 -4.49 4.12 -7.73
CA TYR A 65 -3.69 5.21 -8.27
C TYR A 65 -2.28 4.73 -8.60
N LYS A 66 -1.64 4.00 -7.68
CA LYS A 66 -0.28 3.47 -7.85
C LYS A 66 -0.06 2.24 -6.98
N GLU A 67 0.76 1.32 -7.45
CA GLU A 67 1.24 0.16 -6.68
C GLU A 67 2.77 0.22 -6.60
N TYR A 68 3.29 -0.09 -5.43
CA TYR A 68 4.71 -0.22 -5.14
C TYR A 68 4.99 -1.65 -4.70
N LYS A 69 6.11 -2.19 -5.16
CA LYS A 69 6.59 -3.53 -4.80
C LYS A 69 7.99 -3.43 -4.22
N PHE A 70 8.19 -4.10 -3.09
CA PHE A 70 9.40 -4.08 -2.30
C PHE A 70 9.81 -5.53 -2.01
N LYS A 71 10.63 -6.10 -2.89
CA LYS A 71 11.04 -7.50 -2.82
C LYS A 71 11.80 -7.82 -1.54
N GLU A 72 12.49 -6.84 -0.95
CA GLU A 72 13.19 -7.02 0.32
C GLU A 72 12.27 -7.37 1.51
N TYR A 73 10.95 -7.16 1.38
CA TYR A 73 9.96 -7.50 2.40
C TYR A 73 9.07 -8.68 1.99
N GLU A 74 9.32 -9.32 0.84
CA GLU A 74 8.64 -10.57 0.49
C GLU A 74 9.10 -11.67 1.47
N CYS A 75 8.16 -12.51 1.90
CA CYS A 75 8.46 -13.60 2.81
C CYS A 75 9.48 -14.53 2.13
N GLY A 76 10.72 -14.55 2.62
CA GLY A 76 11.82 -15.36 2.11
C GLY A 76 11.69 -16.83 2.50
N CYS A 77 10.51 -17.42 2.30
CA CYS A 77 10.31 -18.85 2.46
C CYS A 77 11.30 -19.59 1.57
N VAL A 78 12.32 -20.17 2.20
CA VAL A 78 13.22 -21.12 1.55
C VAL A 78 12.47 -22.45 1.55
N ASP A 79 12.14 -22.96 0.37
CA ASP A 79 11.59 -24.32 0.19
C ASP A 79 12.44 -25.38 0.91
#